data_AF-A0A952MWB9-F1
#
_entry.id   AF-A0A952MWB9-F1
#
_cell.length_a   1.000
_cell.length_b   1.000
_cell.length_c   1.000
_cell.angle_alpha   90.00
_cell.angle_beta   90.00
_cell.angle_gamma   90.00
#
_symmetry.space_group_name_H-M   'P 1'
#
loop_
_entity.id
_entity.type
_entity.pdbx_description
1 polymer ?
#
loop_
_entity_poly.entity_id
_entity_poly.type
_entity_poly.pdbx_seq_one_letter_code
_entity_poly.pdbx_strand_id
1 'polypeptide(L)' 'METINLRIPNMKSPHCMMVVSGALKNLPGAALKKVVPGEAEIELSGATRDSVVETIEKAGYPVTNK' A
#
# COMPACT_ATOMS: atom_id res chain seq x y z
N MET A 1 -12.23 6.73 10.39
CA MET A 1 -11.21 6.71 9.33
C MET A 1 -9.87 6.62 10.03
N GLU A 2 -9.04 5.68 9.61
CA GLU A 2 -7.73 5.41 10.22
C GLU A 2 -6.66 5.55 9.14
N THR A 3 -5.50 6.11 9.46
CA THR A 3 -4.38 6.18 8.53
C THR A 3 -3.29 5.21 8.98
N ILE A 4 -2.88 4.32 8.08
CA ILE A 4 -1.79 3.37 8.31
C ILE A 4 -0.58 3.74 7.45
N ASN A 5 0.61 3.46 8.00
CA ASN A 5 1.88 3.58 7.30
C ASN A 5 2.51 2.20 7.14
N LEU A 6 2.84 1.84 5.91
CA LEU A 6 3.42 0.54 5.57
C LEU A 6 4.82 0.71 5.00
N ARG A 7 5.72 -0.20 5.37
CA ARG A 7 7.05 -0.32 4.75
C ARG A 7 7.04 -1.39 3.67
N ILE A 8 7.51 -1.00 2.50
CA ILE A 8 7.53 -1.79 1.27
C ILE A 8 8.96 -1.74 0.71
N PRO A 9 9.93 -2.44 1.32
CA PRO A 9 11.38 -2.23 1.09
C PRO A 9 11.84 -2.37 -0.37
N ASN A 10 11.09 -3.14 -1.17
CA ASN A 10 11.41 -3.41 -2.57
C ASN A 10 10.78 -2.39 -3.54
N MET A 11 9.95 -1.46 -3.06
CA MET A 11 9.33 -0.42 -3.86
C MET A 11 10.28 0.78 -4.00
N LYS A 12 11.26 0.71 -4.91
CA LYS A 12 12.32 1.73 -5.01
C LYS A 12 12.23 2.67 -6.22
N SER A 13 11.52 2.25 -7.27
CA SER A 13 11.44 3.01 -8.53
C SER A 13 10.04 3.62 -8.76
N PRO A 14 9.91 4.64 -9.63
CA PRO A 14 8.61 5.15 -10.05
C PRO A 14 7.67 4.07 -10.58
N HIS A 15 8.21 3.12 -11.35
CA HIS A 15 7.44 1.99 -11.85
C HIS A 15 6.87 1.14 -10.71
N CYS A 16 7.68 0.81 -9.69
CA CYS A 16 7.20 0.05 -8.54
C CYS A 16 6.10 0.78 -7.76
N MET A 17 6.25 2.09 -7.57
CA MET A 17 5.24 2.93 -6.93
C MET A 17 3.93 2.94 -7.71
N MET A 18 3.99 3.00 -9.06
CA MET A 18 2.80 2.90 -9.90
C MET A 18 2.10 1.55 -9.77
N VAL A 19 2.85 0.44 -9.70
CA VAL A 19 2.25 -0.90 -9.53
C VAL A 19 1.51 -1.02 -8.20
N VAL A 20 2.15 -0.61 -7.09
CA VAL A 20 1.53 -0.63 -5.76
C VAL A 20 0.30 0.28 -5.70
N SER A 21 0.41 1.49 -6.24
CA SER A 21 -0.71 2.45 -6.30
C SER A 21 -1.88 1.91 -7.12
N GLY A 22 -1.58 1.25 -8.25
CA GLY A 22 -2.57 0.63 -9.12
C GLY A 22 -3.28 -0.55 -8.46
N ALA A 23 -2.55 -1.39 -7.71
CA ALA A 23 -3.14 -2.49 -6.95
C ALA A 23 -4.15 -1.99 -5.92
N LEU A 24 -3.78 -0.95 -5.16
CA LEU A 24 -4.63 -0.37 -4.11
C LEU A 24 -5.82 0.45 -4.64
N LYS A 25 -5.74 0.98 -5.86
CA LYS A 25 -6.84 1.75 -6.47
C LYS A 25 -8.13 0.94 -6.59
N ASN A 26 -8.02 -0.38 -6.73
CA ASN A 26 -9.17 -1.28 -6.87
C ASN A 26 -9.63 -1.88 -5.54
N LEU A 27 -8.99 -1.52 -4.41
CA LEU A 27 -9.36 -2.03 -3.09
C LEU A 27 -10.42 -1.12 -2.45
N PRO A 28 -11.68 -1.57 -2.32
CA PRO A 28 -12.73 -0.75 -1.70
C PRO A 28 -12.41 -0.47 -0.24
N GLY A 29 -12.64 0.77 0.20
CA GLY A 29 -12.43 1.18 1.59
C GLY A 29 -10.97 1.48 1.95
N ALA A 30 -10.06 1.55 0.96
CA ALA A 30 -8.69 2.03 1.11
C ALA A 30 -8.41 3.17 0.12
N ALA A 31 -7.76 4.23 0.57
CA ALA A 31 -7.37 5.37 -0.25
C ALA A 31 -5.89 5.68 -0.04
N LEU A 32 -5.15 5.77 -1.14
CA LEU A 32 -3.73 6.09 -1.13
C LEU A 32 -3.53 7.58 -0.85
N LYS A 33 -2.85 7.93 0.26
CA LYS A 33 -2.54 9.34 0.60
C LYS A 33 -1.18 9.76 0.07
N LYS A 34 -0.18 8.88 0.24
CA LYS A 34 1.20 9.15 -0.14
C LYS A 34 1.92 7.86 -0.48
N VAL A 35 2.71 7.88 -1.54
CA VAL A 35 3.63 6.79 -1.89
C VAL A 35 4.98 7.37 -2.22
N VAL A 36 6.00 6.85 -1.55
CA VAL A 36 7.41 7.23 -1.71
C VAL A 36 8.26 5.97 -1.73
N PRO A 37 9.50 5.99 -2.25
CA PRO A 37 10.35 4.81 -2.24
C PRO A 37 10.43 4.17 -0.84
N GLY A 38 10.04 2.91 -0.74
CA GLY A 38 10.09 2.12 0.50
C GLY A 38 8.87 2.24 1.43
N GLU A 39 7.95 3.19 1.23
CA GLU A 39 6.85 3.45 2.17
C GLU A 39 5.55 3.92 1.49
N ALA A 40 4.41 3.56 2.06
CA ALA A 40 3.09 4.00 1.63
C ALA A 40 2.22 4.40 2.83
N GLU A 41 1.50 5.51 2.67
CA GLU A 41 0.49 6.01 3.60
C GLU A 41 -0.90 5.78 3.00
N ILE A 42 -1.75 5.06 3.71
CA ILE A 42 -3.08 4.64 3.26
C ILE A 42 -4.11 5.03 4.31
N GLU A 43 -5.19 5.67 3.87
CA GLU A 43 -6.38 5.92 4.68
C GLU A 43 -7.38 4.78 4.51
N LEU A 44 -7.84 4.24 5.62
CA LEU A 44 -8.83 3.18 5.72
C LEU A 44 -10.18 3.80 6.07
N SER A 45 -11.15 3.61 5.17
CA SER A 45 -12.55 4.00 5.33
C SER A 45 -13.51 2.80 5.39
N GLY A 46 -12.99 1.59 5.23
CA GLY A 46 -13.74 0.33 5.30
C GLY A 46 -12.90 -0.93 5.03
N ALA A 47 -11.69 -0.77 4.50
CA ALA A 47 -10.72 -1.86 4.40
C ALA A 47 -10.02 -2.10 5.74
N THR A 48 -9.46 -3.30 5.91
CA THR A 48 -8.59 -3.63 7.04
C THR A 48 -7.13 -3.48 6.64
N ARG A 49 -6.24 -3.33 7.64
CA ARG A 49 -4.79 -3.35 7.41
C ARG A 49 -4.35 -4.61 6.67
N ASP A 50 -4.87 -5.78 7.05
CA ASP A 50 -4.52 -7.06 6.45
C ASP A 50 -4.94 -7.13 4.97
N SER A 51 -6.12 -6.62 4.62
CA SER A 51 -6.56 -6.55 3.22
C SER A 51 -5.65 -5.65 2.36
N VAL A 52 -5.17 -4.55 2.93
CA VAL A 52 -4.19 -3.66 2.27
C VAL A 52 -2.86 -4.38 2.07
N VAL A 53 -2.34 -5.01 3.13
CA VAL A 53 -1.09 -5.79 3.08
C VAL A 53 -1.17 -6.88 2.02
N GLU A 54 -2.22 -7.71 2.06
CA GLU A 54 -2.42 -8.80 1.11
C GLU A 54 -2.49 -8.30 -0.34
N THR A 55 -3.14 -7.16 -0.58
CA THR A 55 -3.23 -6.55 -1.92
C THR A 55 -1.86 -6.13 -2.43
N ILE A 56 -1.02 -5.53 -1.57
CA ILE A 56 0.34 -5.11 -1.92
C ILE A 56 1.24 -6.32 -2.16
N GLU A 57 1.13 -7.35 -1.33
CA GLU A 57 1.91 -8.59 -1.46
C GLU A 57 1.52 -9.39 -2.71
N LYS A 58 0.23 -9.46 -3.04
CA LYS A 58 -0.26 -10.03 -4.31
C LYS A 58 0.27 -9.28 -5.55
N ALA A 59 0.60 -8.00 -5.41
CA ALA A 59 1.26 -7.23 -6.46
C ALA A 59 2.79 -7.49 -6.55
N GLY A 60 3.33 -8.39 -5.72
CA GLY A 60 4.73 -8.79 -5.70
C GLY A 60 5.62 -7.97 -4.76
N TYR A 61 5.03 -7.20 -3.85
CA TYR A 61 5.77 -6.33 -2.95
C TYR A 61 5.58 -6.77 -1.49
N PRO A 62 6.61 -7.33 -0.84
CA PRO A 62 6.51 -7.72 0.56
C PRO A 62 6.33 -6.49 1.44
N VAL A 63 5.45 -6.60 2.44
CA VAL A 63 5.25 -5.55 3.44
C VAL A 63 5.92 -5.97 4.74
N THR A 64 6.71 -5.07 5.33
CA THR A 64 7.35 -5.31 6.63
C THR A 64 6.68 -4.45 7.68
N ASN A 65 6.34 -5.03 8.83
CA ASN A 65 5.81 -4.26 9.95
C ASN A 65 6.88 -3.31 10.50
N LYS A 66 6.43 -2.11 10.87
CA LYS A 66 7.10 -1.26 11.85
C LYS A 66 6.43 -1.49 13.20
#